data_AF-A0A2S6PYE8-F1
#
_entry.id   AF-A0A2S6PYE8-F1
#
_cell.length_a   1.000
_cell.length_b   1.000
_cell.length_c   1.000
_cell.angle_alpha   90.00
_cell.angle_beta   90.00
_cell.angle_gamma   90.00
#
_symmetry.space_group_name_H-M   'P 1'
#
loop_
_entity.id
_entity.type
_entity.pdbx_description
1 polymer ?
#
loop_
_entity_poly.entity_id
_entity_poly.type
_entity_poly.pdbx_seq_one_letter_code
_entity_poly.pdbx_strand_id
1 'polypeptide(L)'
;MGGGRPASALPQGFGGRWHPARAGPLCATPHPCAGPGRHVETVPRRRSSCRCHRRGRGRTLRGMRPSGAAGAESRFTVRRIKALLVVVLAVVAAAMLTAVPARAETGFHEVPAFGSNPGNLKMFAYVPETARSGAPVVVLFHGCGGSAQNLDVDTGWRKYADTYGFTLVLPEQKDENVGSGGIVPHKCFSAWNQEDRTHGGQGEARSVVQMVDFMKAEYAADADRVYATGYSGGGAATNVMLAAHPEVFKAGAVFFGMAYGCADNEEDYFRTGSFAPCPGRYNLVAPEEWGARIRGAHPGYAGERPPVQIWHGGSDLLINKKSLEKQRDGWTDVLGIPRTPSSTSRPAAGVTKQVYGSGQVETYLIDAMGHEAPVDPGTGIDKCGAPGQGHDSLCGPYHAARFFGLGG
;
A
#
# COMPACT_ATOMS: atom_id res chain seq x y z
N MET A 1 -14.89 52.92 41.44
CA MET A 1 -13.42 52.90 41.60
C MET A 1 -13.11 51.64 42.40
N GLY A 2 -12.66 50.56 41.74
CA GLY A 2 -11.28 50.03 41.87
C GLY A 2 -11.10 49.36 43.23
N GLY A 3 -10.86 48.06 43.41
CA GLY A 3 -10.19 47.06 42.59
C GLY A 3 -9.25 46.30 43.53
N GLY A 4 -9.42 44.99 43.71
CA GLY A 4 -8.58 44.19 44.61
C GLY A 4 -8.88 42.69 44.48
N ARG A 5 -8.10 42.01 43.63
CA ARG A 5 -8.05 40.54 43.50
C ARG A 5 -7.13 39.95 44.57
N PRO A 6 -7.38 38.73 45.08
CA PRO A 6 -6.32 37.87 45.59
C PRO A 6 -5.81 36.91 44.51
N ALA A 7 -4.54 36.54 44.71
CA ALA A 7 -3.65 35.83 43.80
C ALA A 7 -4.04 34.36 43.56
N SER A 8 -3.85 33.94 42.32
CA SER A 8 -3.89 32.56 41.85
C SER A 8 -2.61 31.81 42.22
N ALA A 9 -2.77 30.66 42.90
CA ALA A 9 -1.73 29.70 43.18
C ALA A 9 -1.36 28.88 41.92
N LEU A 10 -0.06 28.77 41.66
CA LEU A 10 0.56 27.84 40.71
C LEU A 10 0.65 26.44 41.34
N PRO A 11 0.32 25.35 40.61
CA PRO A 11 0.82 24.03 40.96
C PRO A 11 2.21 23.79 40.34
N GLN A 12 3.03 23.17 41.17
CA GLN A 12 4.43 22.88 40.96
C GLN A 12 4.67 21.82 39.88
N GLY A 13 5.82 21.96 39.21
CA GLY A 13 6.28 21.04 38.18
C GLY A 13 6.72 19.69 38.75
N PHE A 14 6.32 18.63 38.04
CA PHE A 14 6.95 17.32 38.14
C PHE A 14 8.05 17.23 37.10
N GLY A 15 9.31 17.35 37.55
CA GLY A 15 10.50 17.04 36.77
C GLY A 15 10.72 15.53 36.70
N GLY A 16 10.26 14.90 35.62
CA GLY A 16 10.66 13.54 35.25
C GLY A 16 11.86 13.58 34.30
N ARG A 17 13.07 13.37 34.83
CA ARG A 17 14.27 13.14 34.01
C ARG A 17 14.16 11.77 33.34
N TRP A 18 14.10 11.74 32.02
CA TRP A 18 14.31 10.53 31.24
C TRP A 18 15.82 10.25 31.17
N HIS A 19 16.25 9.16 31.82
CA HIS A 19 17.59 8.61 31.66
C HIS A 19 17.66 7.80 30.36
N PRO A 20 18.64 8.02 29.47
CA PRO A 20 18.88 7.13 28.34
C PRO A 20 19.50 5.82 28.84
N ALA A 21 18.97 4.70 28.35
CA ALA A 21 19.48 3.36 28.62
C ALA A 21 20.89 3.20 28.07
N ARG A 22 21.73 2.54 28.87
CA ARG A 22 23.16 2.31 28.65
C ARG A 22 23.39 1.42 27.42
N ALA A 23 24.23 1.91 26.51
CA ALA A 23 24.92 1.08 25.52
C ALA A 23 26.02 0.24 26.21
N GLY A 24 25.98 -1.07 26.01
CA GLY A 24 27.07 -2.01 26.32
C GLY A 24 27.96 -2.23 25.08
N PRO A 25 29.21 -2.70 25.25
CA PRO A 25 30.33 -2.04 24.60
C PRO A 25 30.78 -2.64 23.25
N LEU A 26 31.34 -1.73 22.46
CA LEU A 26 32.26 -1.96 21.35
C LEU A 26 33.46 -2.81 21.78
N CYS A 27 33.76 -3.87 21.02
CA CYS A 27 35.09 -4.45 20.99
C CYS A 27 35.81 -3.98 19.72
N ALA A 28 36.89 -3.25 19.94
CA ALA A 28 37.83 -2.78 18.93
C ALA A 28 38.79 -3.89 18.46
N THR A 29 39.22 -3.76 17.20
CA THR A 29 40.33 -4.45 16.50
C THR A 29 41.71 -4.18 17.17
N PRO A 30 42.82 -4.92 16.86
CA PRO A 30 43.69 -4.54 15.71
C PRO A 30 44.64 -5.61 15.06
N HIS A 31 44.87 -5.46 13.74
CA HIS A 31 46.14 -5.60 12.95
C HIS A 31 47.00 -6.91 12.90
N PRO A 32 48.08 -7.01 12.08
CA PRO A 32 48.19 -6.94 10.60
C PRO A 32 49.09 -8.09 10.01
N CYS A 33 49.28 -8.17 8.67
CA CYS A 33 50.59 -8.34 7.97
C CYS A 33 50.50 -8.84 6.51
N ALA A 34 51.11 -8.06 5.62
CA ALA A 34 52.02 -8.40 4.49
C ALA A 34 51.59 -9.32 3.32
N GLY A 35 51.81 -8.81 2.09
CA GLY A 35 52.03 -9.61 0.86
C GLY A 35 53.44 -10.24 0.81
N PRO A 36 54.04 -10.63 -0.34
CA PRO A 36 53.70 -10.33 -1.75
C PRO A 36 53.74 -11.57 -2.70
N GLY A 37 53.48 -11.38 -4.01
CA GLY A 37 53.97 -12.33 -5.03
C GLY A 37 53.17 -12.37 -6.34
N ARG A 38 53.82 -12.02 -7.45
CA ARG A 38 53.34 -11.98 -8.84
C ARG A 38 53.24 -13.40 -9.46
N HIS A 39 52.35 -13.60 -10.45
CA HIS A 39 52.66 -14.08 -11.83
C HIS A 39 51.37 -14.40 -12.66
N VAL A 40 51.16 -13.62 -13.73
CA VAL A 40 50.87 -13.95 -15.15
C VAL A 40 50.73 -15.48 -15.45
N GLU A 41 49.75 -16.08 -16.15
CA GLU A 41 49.28 -15.88 -17.54
C GLU A 41 48.05 -16.81 -17.87
N THR A 42 47.10 -16.29 -18.65
CA THR A 42 46.32 -16.89 -19.77
C THR A 42 45.68 -18.31 -19.81
N VAL A 43 44.42 -18.29 -20.30
CA VAL A 43 43.78 -19.12 -21.38
C VAL A 43 42.83 -20.29 -20.99
N PRO A 44 41.77 -20.57 -21.80
CA PRO A 44 40.46 -20.97 -21.30
C PRO A 44 40.05 -22.44 -21.61
N ARG A 45 38.88 -22.77 -21.06
CA ARG A 45 38.12 -24.03 -21.17
C ARG A 45 37.96 -24.56 -22.60
N ARG A 46 38.31 -25.84 -22.81
CA ARG A 46 37.69 -26.75 -23.79
C ARG A 46 37.43 -28.10 -23.12
N ARG A 47 36.17 -28.58 -23.15
CA ARG A 47 35.86 -30.00 -23.01
C ARG A 47 35.26 -30.48 -24.32
N SER A 48 36.06 -31.23 -25.05
CA SER A 48 35.72 -31.97 -26.26
C SER A 48 35.03 -33.29 -25.91
N SER A 49 34.00 -33.59 -26.68
CA SER A 49 33.33 -34.88 -26.83
C SER A 49 34.29 -35.98 -27.28
N CYS A 50 34.25 -37.15 -26.63
CA CYS A 50 34.84 -38.38 -27.16
C CYS A 50 33.74 -39.33 -27.65
N ARG A 51 33.77 -39.60 -28.95
CA ARG A 51 33.01 -40.64 -29.65
C ARG A 51 34.04 -41.72 -30.02
N CYS A 52 33.82 -42.96 -29.62
CA CYS A 52 34.64 -44.09 -30.07
C CYS A 52 33.80 -45.09 -30.88
N HIS A 53 34.25 -45.31 -32.09
CA HIS A 53 33.83 -46.36 -33.03
C HIS A 53 34.74 -47.58 -32.81
N ARG A 54 34.22 -48.81 -32.89
CA ARG A 54 34.78 -49.87 -33.75
C ARG A 54 34.03 -51.22 -33.67
N ARG A 55 33.56 -51.59 -34.87
CA ARG A 55 33.81 -52.83 -35.63
C ARG A 55 33.27 -54.15 -35.10
N GLY A 56 32.42 -54.75 -35.94
CA GLY A 56 31.98 -56.13 -35.84
C GLY A 56 32.91 -57.16 -36.48
N ARG A 57 32.63 -58.41 -36.12
CA ARG A 57 32.77 -59.71 -36.80
C ARG A 57 31.69 -60.59 -36.10
N GLY A 58 30.79 -61.35 -36.70
CA GLY A 58 30.76 -62.04 -37.98
C GLY A 58 30.98 -63.53 -37.76
N ARG A 59 29.92 -64.32 -37.41
CA ARG A 59 29.56 -65.62 -38.05
C ARG A 59 28.55 -66.48 -37.26
N THR A 60 27.50 -66.84 -38.01
CA THR A 60 26.77 -68.13 -38.11
C THR A 60 26.21 -68.82 -36.86
N LEU A 61 24.88 -68.79 -36.75
CA LEU A 61 24.08 -69.83 -36.10
C LEU A 61 23.22 -70.53 -37.15
N ARG A 62 23.34 -71.86 -37.21
CA ARG A 62 22.47 -72.75 -37.98
C ARG A 62 21.67 -73.59 -36.99
N GLY A 63 20.35 -73.55 -37.14
CA GLY A 63 19.44 -74.65 -36.81
C GLY A 63 19.01 -74.80 -35.35
N MET A 64 17.81 -74.31 -35.02
CA MET A 64 16.85 -75.13 -34.29
C MET A 64 15.41 -74.66 -34.60
N ARG A 65 14.51 -75.63 -34.77
CA ARG A 65 13.10 -75.48 -35.15
C ARG A 65 12.30 -74.66 -34.13
N PRO A 66 11.26 -73.90 -34.55
CA PRO A 66 10.33 -73.30 -33.61
C PRO A 66 9.27 -74.34 -33.19
N SER A 67 9.27 -74.67 -31.90
CA SER A 67 8.13 -75.28 -31.22
C SER A 67 7.21 -74.16 -30.75
N GLY A 68 5.93 -74.27 -31.07
CA GLY A 68 4.93 -73.25 -30.79
C GLY A 68 4.63 -73.05 -29.31
N ALA A 69 4.20 -71.82 -28.98
CA ALA A 69 3.16 -71.46 -28.02
C ALA A 69 3.34 -69.98 -27.64
N ALA A 70 2.63 -69.06 -28.30
CA ALA A 70 2.44 -67.70 -27.79
C ALA A 70 1.18 -67.10 -28.42
N GLY A 71 0.08 -67.07 -27.67
CA GLY A 71 -1.17 -66.52 -28.20
C GLY A 71 -2.33 -66.50 -27.23
N ALA A 72 -2.12 -66.25 -25.92
CA ALA A 72 -3.26 -66.17 -25.00
C ALA A 72 -3.05 -65.39 -23.69
N GLU A 73 -2.13 -64.42 -23.58
CA GLU A 73 -2.00 -63.66 -22.30
C GLU A 73 -2.04 -62.13 -22.40
N SER A 74 -2.17 -61.54 -23.60
CA SER A 74 -2.13 -60.07 -23.75
C SER A 74 -3.50 -59.37 -23.65
N ARG A 75 -4.62 -60.08 -23.88
CA ARG A 75 -5.95 -59.43 -23.99
C ARG A 75 -6.64 -59.14 -22.66
N PHE A 76 -6.29 -59.85 -21.58
CA PHE A 76 -6.88 -59.66 -20.26
C PHE A 76 -6.32 -58.44 -19.52
N THR A 77 -5.01 -58.19 -19.67
CA THR A 77 -4.30 -57.07 -19.01
C THR A 77 -4.73 -55.71 -19.58
N VAL A 78 -4.93 -55.61 -20.91
CA VAL A 78 -5.36 -54.37 -21.58
C VAL A 78 -6.80 -53.98 -21.21
N ARG A 79 -7.70 -54.95 -21.01
CA ARG A 79 -9.09 -54.69 -20.58
C ARG A 79 -9.16 -54.16 -19.15
N ARG A 80 -8.35 -54.68 -18.23
CA ARG A 80 -8.26 -54.20 -16.85
C ARG A 80 -7.66 -52.79 -16.76
N ILE A 81 -6.65 -52.47 -17.57
CA ILE A 81 -6.06 -51.13 -17.64
C ILE A 81 -7.07 -50.10 -18.16
N LYS A 82 -7.82 -50.42 -19.23
CA LYS A 82 -8.86 -49.52 -19.76
C LYS A 82 -10.00 -49.30 -18.77
N ALA A 83 -10.43 -50.33 -18.05
CA ALA A 83 -11.45 -50.20 -17.02
C ALA A 83 -10.97 -49.32 -15.85
N LEU A 84 -9.72 -49.48 -15.41
CA LEU A 84 -9.13 -48.63 -14.38
C LEU A 84 -9.04 -47.16 -14.82
N LEU A 85 -8.67 -46.93 -16.09
CA LEU A 85 -8.56 -45.58 -16.64
C LEU A 85 -9.91 -44.86 -16.71
N VAL A 86 -10.98 -45.58 -17.06
CA VAL A 86 -12.36 -45.05 -17.07
C VAL A 86 -12.82 -44.72 -15.66
N VAL A 87 -12.52 -45.56 -14.67
CA VAL A 87 -12.85 -45.27 -13.26
C VAL A 87 -12.07 -44.06 -12.76
N VAL A 88 -10.77 -43.95 -13.06
CA VAL A 88 -9.96 -42.79 -12.67
C VAL A 88 -10.48 -41.50 -13.33
N LEU A 89 -10.80 -41.54 -14.63
CA LEU A 89 -11.40 -40.39 -15.33
C LEU A 89 -12.77 -40.01 -14.74
N ALA A 90 -13.61 -40.99 -14.40
CA ALA A 90 -14.91 -40.74 -13.77
C ALA A 90 -14.77 -40.15 -12.36
N VAL A 91 -13.78 -40.61 -11.57
CA VAL A 91 -13.48 -40.08 -10.24
C VAL A 91 -12.91 -38.66 -10.33
N VAL A 92 -12.02 -38.38 -11.28
CA VAL A 92 -11.49 -37.02 -11.51
C VAL A 92 -12.59 -36.07 -11.99
N ALA A 93 -13.45 -36.50 -12.91
CA ALA A 93 -14.59 -35.72 -13.37
C ALA A 93 -15.57 -35.45 -12.21
N ALA A 94 -15.91 -36.47 -11.42
CA ALA A 94 -16.76 -36.31 -10.24
C ALA A 94 -16.14 -35.36 -9.20
N ALA A 95 -14.82 -35.42 -8.97
CA ALA A 95 -14.11 -34.51 -8.07
C ALA A 95 -14.11 -33.05 -8.56
N MET A 96 -14.09 -32.82 -9.87
CA MET A 96 -14.23 -31.47 -10.44
C MET A 96 -15.67 -30.94 -10.33
N LEU A 97 -16.69 -31.80 -10.35
CA LEU A 97 -18.09 -31.43 -10.16
C LEU A 97 -18.47 -31.16 -8.69
N THR A 98 -17.65 -31.59 -7.72
CA THR A 98 -17.85 -31.36 -6.28
C THR A 98 -16.92 -30.31 -5.70
N ALA A 99 -16.12 -29.62 -6.52
CA ALA A 99 -15.34 -28.48 -6.07
C ALA A 99 -16.30 -27.35 -5.68
N VAL A 100 -16.72 -27.35 -4.41
CA VAL A 100 -17.34 -26.19 -3.79
C VAL A 100 -16.34 -25.05 -3.99
N PRO A 101 -16.73 -23.90 -4.58
CA PRO A 101 -15.82 -22.77 -4.66
C PRO A 101 -15.32 -22.52 -3.24
N ALA A 102 -14.00 -22.51 -3.06
CA ALA A 102 -13.43 -22.15 -1.78
C ALA A 102 -14.07 -20.82 -1.37
N ARG A 103 -14.72 -20.78 -0.20
CA ARG A 103 -15.23 -19.52 0.30
C ARG A 103 -14.04 -18.58 0.41
N ALA A 104 -14.15 -17.43 -0.23
CA ALA A 104 -13.15 -16.38 -0.11
C ALA A 104 -12.96 -16.07 1.39
N GLU A 105 -11.70 -15.92 1.81
CA GLU A 105 -11.35 -15.83 3.23
C GLU A 105 -11.92 -14.54 3.84
N THR A 106 -12.65 -14.68 4.95
CA THR A 106 -13.19 -13.54 5.70
C THR A 106 -12.25 -13.13 6.83
N GLY A 107 -12.35 -11.89 7.30
CA GLY A 107 -11.49 -11.34 8.34
C GLY A 107 -10.16 -10.85 7.79
N PHE A 108 -9.23 -10.54 8.71
CA PHE A 108 -7.90 -10.03 8.38
C PHE A 108 -6.94 -11.18 8.04
N HIS A 109 -6.36 -11.15 6.85
CA HIS A 109 -5.42 -12.18 6.40
C HIS A 109 -4.42 -11.64 5.37
N GLU A 110 -3.27 -12.32 5.24
CA GLU A 110 -2.28 -12.02 4.19
C GLU A 110 -2.67 -12.72 2.88
N VAL A 111 -2.56 -12.01 1.76
CA VAL A 111 -2.75 -12.53 0.41
C VAL A 111 -1.36 -12.71 -0.23
N PRO A 112 -0.85 -13.94 -0.35
CA PRO A 112 0.53 -14.18 -0.77
C PRO A 112 0.78 -13.96 -2.27
N ALA A 113 -0.28 -13.98 -3.10
CA ALA A 113 -0.18 -13.83 -4.55
C ALA A 113 -1.38 -13.07 -5.10
N PHE A 114 -1.13 -11.88 -5.65
CA PHE A 114 -2.15 -10.96 -6.19
C PHE A 114 -1.77 -10.37 -7.55
N GLY A 115 -0.73 -10.91 -8.19
CA GLY A 115 -0.24 -10.42 -9.48
C GLY A 115 1.28 -10.49 -9.59
N SER A 116 1.84 -9.75 -10.55
CA SER A 116 3.30 -9.69 -10.75
C SER A 116 4.03 -8.88 -9.67
N ASN A 117 3.31 -8.00 -8.97
CA ASN A 117 3.77 -7.21 -7.82
C ASN A 117 5.15 -6.54 -8.03
N PRO A 118 5.29 -5.68 -9.05
CA PRO A 118 6.59 -5.12 -9.39
C PRO A 118 7.13 -4.13 -8.34
N GLY A 119 6.27 -3.53 -7.51
CA GLY A 119 6.65 -2.76 -6.33
C GLY A 119 7.03 -3.59 -5.09
N ASN A 120 7.10 -4.92 -5.21
CA ASN A 120 7.55 -5.83 -4.15
C ASN A 120 6.84 -5.64 -2.79
N LEU A 121 5.52 -5.44 -2.80
CA LEU A 121 4.71 -5.20 -1.60
C LEU A 121 4.18 -6.51 -0.99
N LYS A 122 3.74 -6.47 0.25
CA LYS A 122 2.79 -7.45 0.81
C LYS A 122 1.36 -6.92 0.62
N MET A 123 0.41 -7.83 0.52
CA MET A 123 -1.02 -7.50 0.52
C MET A 123 -1.66 -8.15 1.74
N PHE A 124 -2.37 -7.35 2.53
CA PHE A 124 -3.34 -7.85 3.49
C PHE A 124 -4.74 -7.44 3.05
N ALA A 125 -5.73 -8.25 3.40
CA ALA A 125 -7.13 -7.96 3.16
C ALA A 125 -7.91 -8.04 4.47
N TYR A 126 -8.93 -7.19 4.60
CA TYR A 126 -9.98 -7.36 5.60
C TYR A 126 -11.33 -7.46 4.90
N VAL A 127 -11.98 -8.61 5.05
CA VAL A 127 -13.30 -8.87 4.45
C VAL A 127 -14.30 -9.12 5.57
N PRO A 128 -15.17 -8.16 5.90
CA PRO A 128 -16.12 -8.34 7.00
C PRO A 128 -17.16 -9.40 6.63
N GLU A 129 -17.72 -10.09 7.62
CA GLU A 129 -18.81 -11.07 7.40
C GLU A 129 -20.05 -10.43 6.76
N THR A 130 -20.21 -9.11 6.91
CA THR A 130 -21.28 -8.32 6.31
C THR A 130 -21.04 -7.98 4.84
N ALA A 131 -19.83 -8.20 4.31
CA ALA A 131 -19.52 -7.96 2.91
C ALA A 131 -20.35 -8.89 2.00
N ARG A 132 -20.93 -8.31 0.96
CA ARG A 132 -21.68 -9.02 -0.08
C ARG A 132 -20.97 -8.87 -1.41
N SER A 133 -21.37 -9.66 -2.41
CA SER A 133 -20.98 -9.38 -3.80
C SER A 133 -21.33 -7.93 -4.16
N GLY A 134 -20.40 -7.22 -4.78
CA GLY A 134 -20.49 -5.77 -5.01
C GLY A 134 -20.11 -4.92 -3.80
N ALA A 135 -19.38 -5.48 -2.83
CA ALA A 135 -18.82 -4.71 -1.73
C ALA A 135 -17.78 -3.70 -2.25
N PRO A 136 -17.75 -2.47 -1.72
CA PRO A 136 -16.70 -1.51 -2.04
C PRO A 136 -15.32 -1.97 -1.56
N VAL A 137 -14.27 -1.39 -2.15
CA VAL A 137 -12.88 -1.58 -1.73
C VAL A 137 -12.32 -0.25 -1.23
N VAL A 138 -11.73 -0.25 -0.04
CA VAL A 138 -10.90 0.87 0.44
C VAL A 138 -9.46 0.38 0.56
N VAL A 139 -8.57 0.97 -0.25
CA VAL A 139 -7.13 0.77 -0.11
C VAL A 139 -6.61 1.68 1.01
N LEU A 140 -6.06 1.07 2.06
CA LEU A 140 -5.64 1.73 3.29
C LEU A 140 -4.10 1.64 3.46
N PHE A 141 -3.41 2.77 3.30
CA PHE A 141 -1.95 2.84 3.34
C PHE A 141 -1.40 3.26 4.72
N HIS A 142 -0.41 2.51 5.21
CA HIS A 142 0.28 2.86 6.46
C HIS A 142 1.23 4.05 6.30
N GLY A 143 1.55 4.72 7.41
CA GLY A 143 2.66 5.67 7.46
C GLY A 143 4.02 4.95 7.43
N CYS A 144 5.09 5.71 7.21
CA CYS A 144 6.45 5.17 7.27
C CYS A 144 6.70 4.40 8.58
N GLY A 145 7.38 3.25 8.50
CA GLY A 145 7.64 2.36 9.64
C GLY A 145 6.44 1.53 10.09
N GLY A 146 5.27 1.74 9.50
CA GLY A 146 4.04 1.04 9.85
C GLY A 146 3.94 -0.38 9.27
N SER A 147 2.79 -1.00 9.54
CA SER A 147 2.35 -2.28 9.01
C SER A 147 0.84 -2.22 8.74
N ALA A 148 0.33 -3.17 7.95
CA ALA A 148 -1.11 -3.36 7.75
C ALA A 148 -1.82 -3.59 9.10
N GLN A 149 -1.20 -4.35 10.00
CA GLN A 149 -1.79 -4.69 11.29
C GLN A 149 -1.93 -3.48 12.22
N ASN A 150 -0.99 -2.52 12.18
CA ASN A 150 -1.12 -1.28 12.97
C ASN A 150 -2.32 -0.43 12.53
N LEU A 151 -2.58 -0.36 11.22
CA LEU A 151 -3.72 0.39 10.71
C LEU A 151 -5.06 -0.27 11.05
N ASP A 152 -5.11 -1.60 10.96
CA ASP A 152 -6.29 -2.42 11.16
C ASP A 152 -6.89 -2.22 12.57
N VAL A 153 -6.04 -2.15 13.61
CA VAL A 153 -6.47 -2.09 15.01
C VAL A 153 -6.70 -0.66 15.52
N ASP A 154 -5.85 0.29 15.14
CA ASP A 154 -5.74 1.56 15.89
C ASP A 154 -6.56 2.72 15.29
N THR A 155 -6.98 2.61 14.03
CA THR A 155 -7.57 3.76 13.30
C THR A 155 -9.10 3.77 13.28
N GLY A 156 -9.75 2.61 13.45
CA GLY A 156 -11.21 2.48 13.36
C GLY A 156 -11.76 2.18 11.97
N TRP A 157 -10.92 1.98 10.94
CA TRP A 157 -11.39 1.60 9.60
C TRP A 157 -12.13 0.26 9.57
N ARG A 158 -11.70 -0.74 10.37
CA ARG A 158 -12.45 -2.01 10.52
C ARG A 158 -13.87 -1.82 11.03
N LYS A 159 -14.05 -0.99 12.06
CA LYS A 159 -15.37 -0.67 12.61
C LYS A 159 -16.31 -0.22 11.48
N TYR A 160 -15.82 0.65 10.61
CA TYR A 160 -16.62 1.14 9.48
C TYR A 160 -16.77 0.10 8.37
N ALA A 161 -15.76 -0.73 8.10
CA ALA A 161 -15.88 -1.86 7.18
C ALA A 161 -16.98 -2.83 7.62
N ASP A 162 -17.00 -3.21 8.90
CA ASP A 162 -18.03 -4.06 9.50
C ASP A 162 -19.42 -3.41 9.41
N THR A 163 -19.50 -2.11 9.74
CA THR A 163 -20.76 -1.37 9.82
C THR A 163 -21.36 -1.11 8.44
N TYR A 164 -20.53 -0.78 7.44
CA TYR A 164 -20.98 -0.33 6.13
C TYR A 164 -20.79 -1.38 5.02
N GLY A 165 -20.19 -2.54 5.34
CA GLY A 165 -20.08 -3.69 4.43
C GLY A 165 -19.10 -3.47 3.27
N PHE A 166 -18.01 -2.74 3.48
CA PHE A 166 -16.91 -2.61 2.52
C PHE A 166 -15.68 -3.40 2.96
N THR A 167 -14.83 -3.73 1.99
CA THR A 167 -13.58 -4.46 2.20
C THR A 167 -12.39 -3.51 2.30
N LEU A 168 -11.35 -3.93 3.02
CA LEU A 168 -10.06 -3.22 3.05
C LEU A 168 -9.00 -4.01 2.29
N VAL A 169 -8.18 -3.28 1.54
CA VAL A 169 -6.88 -3.75 1.05
C VAL A 169 -5.82 -2.93 1.76
N LEU A 170 -4.86 -3.59 2.38
CA LEU A 170 -3.79 -2.94 3.14
C LEU A 170 -2.45 -3.33 2.50
N PRO A 171 -1.94 -2.53 1.55
CA PRO A 171 -0.59 -2.69 1.07
C PRO A 171 0.39 -2.49 2.23
N GLU A 172 1.38 -3.36 2.34
CA GLU A 172 2.45 -3.22 3.32
C GLU A 172 3.81 -3.30 2.65
N GLN A 173 4.69 -2.37 3.02
CA GLN A 173 6.08 -2.38 2.60
C GLN A 173 6.85 -3.55 3.21
N LYS A 174 7.79 -4.13 2.46
CA LYS A 174 8.76 -5.09 3.00
C LYS A 174 9.92 -4.34 3.66
N ASP A 175 10.63 -5.00 4.58
CA ASP A 175 11.78 -4.40 5.27
C ASP A 175 12.91 -4.01 4.31
N GLU A 176 12.99 -4.70 3.16
CA GLU A 176 13.92 -4.44 2.07
C GLU A 176 13.56 -3.19 1.26
N ASN A 177 12.30 -2.75 1.34
CA ASN A 177 11.81 -1.60 0.60
C ASN A 177 12.12 -0.29 1.38
N VAL A 178 12.25 0.78 0.60
CA VAL A 178 12.70 2.14 0.93
C VAL A 178 12.62 2.61 2.39
N GLY A 179 13.68 3.35 2.75
CA GLY A 179 13.77 4.11 3.98
C GLY A 179 15.03 4.97 4.00
N SER A 180 14.87 6.20 4.49
CA SER A 180 15.93 7.22 4.54
C SER A 180 17.19 6.84 5.33
N GLY A 181 17.15 5.76 6.12
CA GLY A 181 18.16 5.44 7.13
C GLY A 181 18.34 6.52 8.21
N GLY A 182 17.44 7.51 8.27
CA GLY A 182 17.50 8.72 9.10
C GLY A 182 16.34 8.85 10.09
N ILE A 183 15.82 10.08 10.27
CA ILE A 183 14.73 10.37 11.24
C ILE A 183 13.41 9.70 10.84
N VAL A 184 13.18 9.50 9.53
CA VAL A 184 11.99 8.82 9.03
C VAL A 184 12.30 7.32 8.87
N PRO A 185 11.54 6.42 9.52
CA PRO A 185 11.82 4.99 9.50
C PRO A 185 11.70 4.39 8.10
N HIS A 186 12.33 3.23 7.91
CA HIS A 186 12.12 2.37 6.74
C HIS A 186 10.65 1.99 6.56
N LYS A 187 10.28 1.38 5.42
CA LYS A 187 8.89 1.03 5.08
C LYS A 187 8.03 2.26 4.75
N CYS A 188 8.54 3.19 3.93
CA CYS A 188 7.74 4.28 3.36
C CYS A 188 7.24 3.91 1.96
N PHE A 189 6.07 4.40 1.56
CA PHE A 189 5.64 4.33 0.15
C PHE A 189 6.37 5.37 -0.70
N SER A 190 6.84 4.94 -1.86
CA SER A 190 7.62 5.74 -2.80
C SER A 190 6.72 6.72 -3.54
N ALA A 191 6.82 8.00 -3.18
CA ALA A 191 6.10 9.10 -3.82
C ALA A 191 7.01 10.03 -4.65
N TRP A 192 8.24 9.60 -4.92
CA TRP A 192 9.28 10.37 -5.61
C TRP A 192 9.79 9.68 -6.89
N ASN A 193 9.92 8.34 -6.89
CA ASN A 193 10.36 7.57 -8.05
C ASN A 193 9.27 7.53 -9.12
N GLN A 194 9.63 7.76 -10.38
CA GLN A 194 8.69 7.75 -11.50
C GLN A 194 8.07 6.37 -11.74
N GLU A 195 8.85 5.30 -11.56
CA GLU A 195 8.36 3.91 -11.73
C GLU A 195 7.27 3.54 -10.71
N ASP A 196 7.33 4.13 -9.51
CA ASP A 196 6.38 3.84 -8.43
C ASP A 196 5.12 4.69 -8.51
N ARG A 197 5.19 5.89 -9.10
CA ARG A 197 4.16 6.93 -8.95
C ARG A 197 3.42 7.36 -10.22
N THR A 198 3.68 6.70 -11.35
CA THR A 198 3.04 7.03 -12.63
C THR A 198 2.25 5.87 -13.20
N HIS A 199 1.25 6.16 -14.03
CA HIS A 199 0.38 5.17 -14.66
C HIS A 199 1.15 4.10 -15.45
N GLY A 200 2.16 4.54 -16.21
CA GLY A 200 3.01 3.65 -17.01
C GLY A 200 4.12 2.97 -16.22
N GLY A 201 4.29 3.34 -14.95
CA GLY A 201 5.31 2.79 -14.06
C GLY A 201 5.08 1.31 -13.76
N GLN A 202 6.18 0.58 -13.53
CA GLN A 202 6.17 -0.81 -13.09
C GLN A 202 6.70 -0.89 -11.66
N GLY A 203 6.07 -0.17 -10.74
CA GLY A 203 6.46 -0.10 -9.32
C GLY A 203 5.26 -0.22 -8.37
N GLU A 204 5.33 0.48 -7.25
CA GLU A 204 4.34 0.38 -6.15
C GLU A 204 2.89 0.63 -6.59
N ALA A 205 2.60 1.70 -7.34
CA ALA A 205 1.23 1.98 -7.80
C ALA A 205 0.65 0.82 -8.64
N ARG A 206 1.48 0.20 -9.49
CA ARG A 206 1.05 -0.95 -10.30
C ARG A 206 0.74 -2.17 -9.43
N SER A 207 1.54 -2.43 -8.40
CA SER A 207 1.25 -3.48 -7.42
C SER A 207 -0.08 -3.25 -6.71
N VAL A 208 -0.38 -2.02 -6.31
CA VAL A 208 -1.65 -1.68 -5.63
C VAL A 208 -2.85 -1.90 -6.55
N VAL A 209 -2.77 -1.49 -7.83
CA VAL A 209 -3.85 -1.77 -8.79
C VAL A 209 -4.09 -3.28 -8.92
N GLN A 210 -3.03 -4.09 -8.93
CA GLN A 210 -3.15 -5.55 -8.94
C GLN A 210 -3.84 -6.09 -7.68
N MET A 211 -3.59 -5.50 -6.50
CA MET A 211 -4.32 -5.86 -5.28
C MET A 211 -5.82 -5.55 -5.39
N VAL A 212 -6.19 -4.42 -6.00
CA VAL A 212 -7.60 -4.07 -6.26
C VAL A 212 -8.22 -5.06 -7.26
N ASP A 213 -7.50 -5.41 -8.33
CA ASP A 213 -7.97 -6.38 -9.31
C ASP A 213 -8.16 -7.78 -8.71
N PHE A 214 -7.29 -8.17 -7.77
CA PHE A 214 -7.49 -9.38 -6.96
C PHE A 214 -8.80 -9.32 -6.17
N MET A 215 -9.11 -8.20 -5.50
CA MET A 215 -10.38 -8.05 -4.77
C MET A 215 -11.61 -8.17 -5.66
N LYS A 216 -11.55 -7.61 -6.88
CA LYS A 216 -12.64 -7.73 -7.86
C LYS A 216 -12.85 -9.19 -8.28
N ALA A 217 -11.77 -9.91 -8.53
CA ALA A 217 -11.83 -11.31 -8.98
C ALA A 217 -12.30 -12.25 -7.87
N GLU A 218 -11.67 -12.18 -6.70
CA GLU A 218 -11.82 -13.20 -5.65
C GLU A 218 -12.93 -12.90 -4.65
N TYR A 219 -13.26 -11.62 -4.45
CA TYR A 219 -14.32 -11.19 -3.52
C TYR A 219 -15.53 -10.60 -4.24
N ALA A 220 -15.57 -10.63 -5.57
CA ALA A 220 -16.60 -9.99 -6.39
C ALA A 220 -16.83 -8.52 -5.97
N ALA A 221 -15.73 -7.82 -5.61
CA ALA A 221 -15.79 -6.44 -5.17
C ALA A 221 -16.19 -5.51 -6.34
N ASP A 222 -16.87 -4.41 -6.00
CA ASP A 222 -17.41 -3.49 -7.00
C ASP A 222 -16.31 -2.62 -7.61
N ALA A 223 -16.08 -2.80 -8.91
CA ALA A 223 -15.08 -2.05 -9.67
C ALA A 223 -15.37 -0.55 -9.74
N ASP A 224 -16.64 -0.14 -9.54
CA ASP A 224 -17.05 1.26 -9.53
C ASP A 224 -17.13 1.86 -8.12
N ARG A 225 -16.65 1.14 -7.10
CA ARG A 225 -16.63 1.62 -5.70
C ARG A 225 -15.30 1.31 -5.04
N VAL A 226 -14.22 1.84 -5.63
CA VAL A 226 -12.85 1.71 -5.12
C VAL A 226 -12.36 3.07 -4.63
N TYR A 227 -11.81 3.11 -3.42
CA TYR A 227 -11.36 4.32 -2.74
C TYR A 227 -9.95 4.13 -2.19
N ALA A 228 -9.22 5.23 -2.00
CA ALA A 228 -7.87 5.20 -1.44
C ALA A 228 -7.74 6.17 -0.27
N THR A 229 -7.05 5.75 0.79
CA THR A 229 -6.81 6.57 1.97
C THR A 229 -5.56 6.12 2.68
N GLY A 230 -4.92 7.02 3.40
CA GLY A 230 -3.70 6.70 4.11
C GLY A 230 -3.17 7.85 4.93
N TYR A 231 -2.24 7.50 5.81
CA TYR A 231 -1.67 8.40 6.80
C TYR A 231 -0.18 8.67 6.51
N SER A 232 0.27 9.92 6.62
CA SER A 232 1.69 10.31 6.44
C SER A 232 2.24 9.89 5.07
N GLY A 233 3.27 9.04 5.03
CA GLY A 233 3.75 8.40 3.79
C GLY A 233 2.63 7.67 3.02
N GLY A 234 1.67 7.07 3.71
CA GLY A 234 0.46 6.50 3.09
C GLY A 234 -0.52 7.54 2.57
N GLY A 235 -0.52 8.75 3.13
CA GLY A 235 -1.22 9.89 2.57
C GLY A 235 -0.58 10.37 1.25
N ALA A 236 0.76 10.37 1.18
CA ALA A 236 1.47 10.61 -0.08
C ALA A 236 1.16 9.51 -1.11
N ALA A 237 1.15 8.23 -0.71
CA ALA A 237 0.73 7.11 -1.56
C ALA A 237 -0.72 7.25 -2.06
N THR A 238 -1.62 7.74 -1.21
CA THR A 238 -3.00 8.04 -1.61
C THR A 238 -3.02 9.07 -2.75
N ASN A 239 -2.30 10.18 -2.62
CA ASN A 239 -2.16 11.15 -3.72
C ASN A 239 -1.59 10.53 -5.00
N VAL A 240 -0.61 9.63 -4.88
CA VAL A 240 -0.05 8.88 -6.02
C VAL A 240 -1.13 8.07 -6.72
N MET A 241 -1.92 7.28 -5.98
CA MET A 241 -2.96 6.44 -6.57
C MET A 241 -4.02 7.26 -7.30
N LEU A 242 -4.48 8.36 -6.71
CA LEU A 242 -5.50 9.23 -7.31
C LEU A 242 -4.98 9.96 -8.56
N ALA A 243 -3.68 10.28 -8.62
CA ALA A 243 -3.07 10.97 -9.74
C ALA A 243 -2.77 10.01 -10.91
N ALA A 244 -2.18 8.85 -10.61
CA ALA A 244 -1.69 7.86 -11.58
C ALA A 244 -2.78 6.92 -12.08
N HIS A 245 -3.78 6.59 -11.25
CA HIS A 245 -4.86 5.66 -11.57
C HIS A 245 -6.27 6.24 -11.32
N PRO A 246 -6.59 7.44 -11.86
CA PRO A 246 -7.91 8.05 -11.71
C PRO A 246 -9.05 7.20 -12.31
N GLU A 247 -8.75 6.28 -13.21
CA GLU A 247 -9.69 5.31 -13.77
C GLU A 247 -10.12 4.22 -12.77
N VAL A 248 -9.29 3.97 -11.75
CA VAL A 248 -9.55 2.96 -10.71
C VAL A 248 -10.26 3.56 -9.51
N PHE A 249 -9.76 4.69 -9.00
CA PHE A 249 -10.22 5.26 -7.73
C PHE A 249 -11.31 6.32 -7.92
N LYS A 250 -12.42 6.17 -7.18
CA LYS A 250 -13.59 7.06 -7.26
C LYS A 250 -13.58 8.21 -6.26
N ALA A 251 -12.79 8.11 -5.20
CA ALA A 251 -12.48 9.21 -4.28
C ALA A 251 -11.26 8.82 -3.44
N GLY A 252 -10.66 9.80 -2.76
CA GLY A 252 -9.68 9.48 -1.72
C GLY A 252 -9.56 10.51 -0.61
N ALA A 253 -9.03 10.06 0.53
CA ALA A 253 -8.83 10.87 1.71
C ALA A 253 -7.35 10.83 2.14
N VAL A 254 -6.69 11.98 2.03
CA VAL A 254 -5.26 12.12 2.33
C VAL A 254 -5.08 12.67 3.73
N PHE A 255 -4.54 11.84 4.63
CA PHE A 255 -4.23 12.26 5.99
C PHE A 255 -2.74 12.57 6.11
N PHE A 256 -2.38 13.83 6.38
CA PHE A 256 -1.01 14.29 6.65
C PHE A 256 -0.01 13.91 5.56
N GLY A 257 -0.48 13.79 4.32
CA GLY A 257 0.37 13.49 3.17
C GLY A 257 1.10 14.71 2.64
N MET A 258 2.07 14.47 1.77
CA MET A 258 2.63 15.50 0.89
C MET A 258 1.85 15.60 -0.42
N ALA A 259 1.93 16.76 -1.08
CA ALA A 259 1.40 16.94 -2.43
C ALA A 259 2.06 15.99 -3.44
N TYR A 260 1.29 15.57 -4.45
CA TYR A 260 1.82 14.75 -5.52
C TYR A 260 2.97 15.47 -6.24
N GLY A 261 4.12 14.80 -6.38
CA GLY A 261 5.30 15.37 -7.03
C GLY A 261 5.98 16.49 -6.24
N CYS A 262 5.80 16.49 -4.92
CA CYS A 262 6.51 17.38 -3.99
C CYS A 262 8.02 17.11 -3.94
N ALA A 263 8.48 15.91 -4.32
CA ALA A 263 9.89 15.59 -4.51
C ALA A 263 10.08 14.72 -5.77
N ASP A 264 11.29 14.74 -6.34
CA ASP A 264 11.66 13.93 -7.51
C ASP A 264 12.64 12.79 -7.19
N ASN A 265 13.17 12.77 -5.97
CA ASN A 265 14.09 11.74 -5.49
C ASN A 265 13.88 11.53 -3.99
N GLU A 266 14.41 10.42 -3.49
CA GLU A 266 14.25 9.98 -2.10
C GLU A 266 14.86 10.97 -1.10
N GLU A 267 16.06 11.45 -1.40
CA GLU A 267 16.79 12.37 -0.53
C GLU A 267 16.00 13.66 -0.31
N ASP A 268 15.48 14.26 -1.37
CA ASP A 268 14.66 15.46 -1.30
C ASP A 268 13.30 15.20 -0.63
N TYR A 269 12.70 14.02 -0.84
CA TYR A 269 11.46 13.63 -0.17
C TYR A 269 11.63 13.63 1.36
N PHE A 270 12.74 13.08 1.87
CA PHE A 270 12.99 13.03 3.31
C PHE A 270 13.66 14.29 3.89
N ARG A 271 13.97 15.29 3.07
CA ARG A 271 14.37 16.63 3.52
C ARG A 271 13.19 17.53 3.88
N THR A 272 11.95 17.11 3.63
CA THR A 272 10.78 17.87 4.10
C THR A 272 10.69 17.87 5.61
N GLY A 273 10.19 18.97 6.18
CA GLY A 273 10.03 19.13 7.61
C GLY A 273 9.11 20.29 7.94
N SER A 274 9.10 20.74 9.20
CA SER A 274 8.22 21.81 9.68
C SER A 274 8.41 23.18 9.01
N PHE A 275 9.51 23.44 8.31
CA PHE A 275 9.82 24.75 7.74
C PHE A 275 9.29 24.97 6.32
N ALA A 276 9.07 23.89 5.57
CA ALA A 276 8.75 23.95 4.15
C ALA A 276 7.88 22.76 3.73
N PRO A 277 6.78 22.97 2.99
CA PRO A 277 5.91 21.88 2.55
C PRO A 277 6.58 20.94 1.55
N CYS A 278 7.59 21.39 0.81
CA CYS A 278 8.34 20.58 -0.15
C CYS A 278 9.84 20.93 -0.15
N PRO A 279 10.73 20.10 -0.71
CA PRO A 279 12.13 20.44 -0.93
C PRO A 279 12.32 21.53 -2.00
N GLY A 280 13.31 22.40 -1.77
CA GLY A 280 13.87 23.30 -2.78
C GLY A 280 12.84 24.15 -3.53
N ARG A 281 12.92 24.14 -4.88
CA ARG A 281 12.09 24.97 -5.77
C ARG A 281 10.59 24.76 -5.59
N TYR A 282 10.17 23.58 -5.13
CA TYR A 282 8.77 23.20 -5.01
C TYR A 282 8.00 23.99 -3.95
N ASN A 283 8.69 24.67 -3.04
CA ASN A 283 8.02 25.62 -2.15
C ASN A 283 7.42 26.82 -2.89
N LEU A 284 8.02 27.19 -4.03
CA LEU A 284 7.78 28.45 -4.73
C LEU A 284 6.96 28.27 -6.01
N VAL A 285 6.58 27.03 -6.36
CA VAL A 285 5.85 26.78 -7.60
C VAL A 285 4.39 27.23 -7.49
N ALA A 286 3.88 27.68 -8.63
CA ALA A 286 2.51 28.14 -8.79
C ALA A 286 1.51 26.96 -8.73
N PRO A 287 0.25 27.21 -8.34
CA PRO A 287 -0.83 26.22 -8.33
C PRO A 287 -0.93 25.39 -9.61
N GLU A 288 -0.78 26.04 -10.77
CA GLU A 288 -0.93 25.44 -12.10
C GLU A 288 0.17 24.38 -12.35
N GLU A 289 1.35 24.55 -11.75
CA GLU A 289 2.41 23.54 -11.82
C GLU A 289 2.04 22.28 -11.01
N TRP A 290 1.36 22.42 -9.87
CA TRP A 290 0.87 21.26 -9.11
C TRP A 290 -0.15 20.46 -9.91
N GLY A 291 -1.10 21.14 -10.56
CA GLY A 291 -2.06 20.46 -11.43
C GLY A 291 -1.38 19.84 -12.66
N ALA A 292 -0.36 20.48 -13.24
CA ALA A 292 0.43 19.91 -14.33
C ALA A 292 1.17 18.63 -13.90
N ARG A 293 1.71 18.58 -12.67
CA ARG A 293 2.33 17.37 -12.09
C ARG A 293 1.32 16.24 -11.97
N ILE A 294 0.13 16.52 -11.43
CA ILE A 294 -0.94 15.52 -11.30
C ILE A 294 -1.37 15.00 -12.69
N ARG A 295 -1.56 15.89 -13.68
CA ARG A 295 -1.84 15.48 -15.06
C ARG A 295 -0.72 14.61 -15.64
N GLY A 296 0.53 14.94 -15.35
CA GLY A 296 1.71 14.19 -15.79
C GLY A 296 1.83 12.78 -15.20
N ALA A 297 1.13 12.46 -14.11
CA ALA A 297 1.10 11.11 -13.55
C ALA A 297 0.43 10.08 -14.48
N HIS A 298 -0.55 10.53 -15.27
CA HIS A 298 -1.20 9.73 -16.30
C HIS A 298 -1.35 10.58 -17.59
N PRO A 299 -0.30 10.65 -18.42
CA PRO A 299 -0.33 11.40 -19.67
C PRO A 299 -1.48 10.93 -20.58
N GLY A 300 -2.22 11.88 -21.15
CA GLY A 300 -3.32 11.60 -22.07
C GLY A 300 -4.65 11.20 -21.42
N TYR A 301 -4.72 11.06 -20.09
CA TYR A 301 -5.99 10.75 -19.41
C TYR A 301 -6.97 11.93 -19.52
N ALA A 302 -8.13 11.66 -20.13
CA ALA A 302 -9.20 12.63 -20.36
C ALA A 302 -10.52 12.26 -19.65
N GLY A 303 -10.51 11.20 -18.83
CA GLY A 303 -11.66 10.80 -18.04
C GLY A 303 -11.86 11.65 -16.78
N GLU A 304 -12.87 11.31 -16.00
CA GLU A 304 -13.13 11.96 -14.71
C GLU A 304 -12.01 11.68 -13.71
N ARG A 305 -11.71 12.66 -12.87
CA ARG A 305 -10.74 12.54 -11.79
C ARG A 305 -11.46 12.52 -10.44
N PRO A 306 -10.97 11.73 -9.47
CA PRO A 306 -11.67 11.54 -8.21
C PRO A 306 -11.74 12.82 -7.38
N PRO A 307 -12.85 13.06 -6.66
CA PRO A 307 -12.88 14.02 -5.57
C PRO A 307 -11.92 13.62 -4.44
N VAL A 308 -11.34 14.61 -3.76
CA VAL A 308 -10.30 14.41 -2.75
C VAL A 308 -10.60 15.17 -1.45
N GLN A 309 -10.50 14.47 -0.33
CA GLN A 309 -10.54 15.06 1.01
C GLN A 309 -9.12 15.10 1.59
N ILE A 310 -8.69 16.23 2.13
CA ILE A 310 -7.30 16.47 2.57
C ILE A 310 -7.32 16.89 4.04
N TRP A 311 -6.57 16.21 4.90
CA TRP A 311 -6.49 16.46 6.33
C TRP A 311 -5.08 16.80 6.76
N HIS A 312 -4.93 17.78 7.65
CA HIS A 312 -3.62 18.15 8.20
C HIS A 312 -3.70 18.73 9.61
N GLY A 313 -2.65 18.49 10.40
CA GLY A 313 -2.46 19.09 11.72
C GLY A 313 -1.85 20.48 11.64
N GLY A 314 -2.43 21.45 12.35
CA GLY A 314 -1.91 22.83 12.41
C GLY A 314 -0.58 22.96 13.14
N SER A 315 -0.22 21.95 13.93
CA SER A 315 1.01 21.86 14.73
C SER A 315 1.91 20.70 14.29
N ASP A 316 1.71 20.16 13.08
CA ASP A 316 2.52 19.10 12.50
C ASP A 316 3.97 19.56 12.24
N LEU A 317 4.92 18.90 12.91
CA LEU A 317 6.35 19.20 12.81
C LEU A 317 7.10 18.28 11.83
N LEU A 318 6.46 17.20 11.36
CA LEU A 318 7.05 16.28 10.40
C LEU A 318 6.72 16.70 8.96
N ILE A 319 5.46 17.04 8.69
CA ILE A 319 5.02 17.56 7.40
C ILE A 319 4.37 18.92 7.62
N ASN A 320 4.98 19.97 7.07
CA ASN A 320 4.48 21.33 7.23
C ASN A 320 3.02 21.44 6.79
N LYS A 321 2.18 22.10 7.60
CA LYS A 321 0.75 22.31 7.33
C LYS A 321 0.41 22.94 5.98
N LYS A 322 1.33 23.69 5.37
CA LYS A 322 1.17 24.23 4.01
C LYS A 322 1.13 23.13 2.95
N SER A 323 1.47 21.89 3.28
CA SER A 323 1.21 20.73 2.41
C SER A 323 -0.28 20.63 2.05
N LEU A 324 -1.17 20.95 2.99
CA LEU A 324 -2.62 21.03 2.73
C LEU A 324 -2.95 22.04 1.61
N GLU A 325 -2.30 23.21 1.64
CA GLU A 325 -2.49 24.24 0.61
C GLU A 325 -1.96 23.78 -0.75
N LYS A 326 -0.78 23.15 -0.80
CA LYS A 326 -0.19 22.64 -2.04
C LYS A 326 -1.04 21.52 -2.66
N GLN A 327 -1.58 20.63 -1.84
CA GLN A 327 -2.52 19.60 -2.27
C GLN A 327 -3.81 20.19 -2.81
N ARG A 328 -4.45 21.11 -2.05
CA ARG A 328 -5.64 21.83 -2.51
C ARG A 328 -5.38 22.50 -3.85
N ASP A 329 -4.27 23.22 -3.99
CA ASP A 329 -3.94 23.95 -5.21
C ASP A 329 -3.82 23.01 -6.43
N GLY A 330 -3.13 21.88 -6.29
CA GLY A 330 -3.03 20.90 -7.36
C GLY A 330 -4.37 20.25 -7.73
N TRP A 331 -5.16 19.85 -6.73
CA TRP A 331 -6.44 19.19 -6.95
C TRP A 331 -7.49 20.15 -7.52
N THR A 332 -7.55 21.38 -7.04
CA THR A 332 -8.46 22.40 -7.59
C THR A 332 -8.09 22.78 -9.04
N ASP A 333 -6.80 22.87 -9.37
CA ASP A 333 -6.35 23.10 -10.76
C ASP A 333 -6.74 21.94 -11.68
N VAL A 334 -6.43 20.69 -11.30
CA VAL A 334 -6.69 19.55 -12.17
C VAL A 334 -8.18 19.27 -12.39
N LEU A 335 -9.01 19.65 -11.42
CA LEU A 335 -10.48 19.55 -11.49
C LEU A 335 -11.12 20.78 -12.14
N GLY A 336 -10.35 21.83 -12.46
CA GLY A 336 -10.86 23.05 -13.08
C GLY A 336 -11.83 23.84 -12.20
N ILE A 337 -11.65 23.80 -10.88
CA ILE A 337 -12.53 24.48 -9.90
C ILE A 337 -11.81 25.65 -9.20
N PRO A 338 -12.55 26.64 -8.67
CA PRO A 338 -11.94 27.75 -7.94
C PRO A 338 -11.18 27.31 -6.68
N ARG A 339 -10.04 27.95 -6.42
CA ARG A 339 -9.26 27.84 -5.18
C ARG A 339 -9.87 28.60 -4.00
N THR A 340 -10.95 29.35 -4.23
CA THR A 340 -11.71 29.98 -3.15
C THR A 340 -12.74 28.99 -2.65
N PRO A 341 -12.84 28.75 -1.32
CA PRO A 341 -13.80 27.80 -0.79
C PRO A 341 -15.23 28.28 -1.06
N SER A 342 -16.09 27.38 -1.50
CA SER A 342 -17.53 27.61 -1.64
C SER A 342 -18.23 27.63 -0.28
N SER A 343 -17.68 26.92 0.72
CA SER A 343 -18.09 27.05 2.11
C SER A 343 -16.95 26.79 3.09
N THR A 344 -17.09 27.34 4.30
CA THR A 344 -16.18 27.10 5.44
C THR A 344 -17.02 26.83 6.67
N SER A 345 -16.68 25.79 7.43
CA SER A 345 -17.37 25.41 8.67
C SER A 345 -16.38 24.96 9.76
N ARG A 346 -16.89 24.82 10.98
CA ARG A 346 -16.12 24.35 12.14
C ARG A 346 -16.83 23.16 12.78
N PRO A 347 -16.58 21.93 12.29
CA PRO A 347 -17.30 20.74 12.75
C PRO A 347 -16.98 20.35 14.19
N ALA A 348 -15.82 20.78 14.72
CA ALA A 348 -15.43 20.64 16.11
C ALA A 348 -14.54 21.82 16.54
N ALA A 349 -14.29 21.94 17.84
CA ALA A 349 -13.40 22.97 18.38
C ALA A 349 -11.99 22.82 17.79
N GLY A 350 -11.41 23.92 17.28
CA GLY A 350 -10.08 23.90 16.66
C GLY A 350 -10.03 23.21 15.29
N VAL A 351 -11.17 22.81 14.70
CA VAL A 351 -11.23 22.20 13.37
C VAL A 351 -11.83 23.18 12.37
N THR A 352 -11.13 23.44 11.29
CA THR A 352 -11.63 24.20 10.13
C THR A 352 -11.83 23.27 8.95
N LYS A 353 -13.07 23.13 8.49
CA LYS A 353 -13.40 22.46 7.22
C LYS A 353 -13.63 23.51 6.14
N GLN A 354 -13.06 23.30 4.96
CA GLN A 354 -13.38 24.08 3.76
C GLN A 354 -13.79 23.16 2.62
N VAL A 355 -14.75 23.60 1.82
CA VAL A 355 -15.24 22.88 0.64
C VAL A 355 -14.99 23.73 -0.59
N TYR A 356 -14.54 23.12 -1.68
CA TYR A 356 -14.24 23.77 -2.95
C TYR A 356 -15.08 23.13 -4.06
N GLY A 357 -15.52 23.95 -5.02
CA GLY A 357 -16.54 23.54 -5.98
C GLY A 357 -17.83 23.10 -5.29
N SER A 358 -18.40 21.99 -5.74
CA SER A 358 -19.59 21.36 -5.18
C SER A 358 -19.27 20.22 -4.21
N GLY A 359 -18.03 20.15 -3.70
CA GLY A 359 -17.56 19.05 -2.86
C GLY A 359 -16.44 18.22 -3.47
N GLN A 360 -15.92 18.59 -4.65
CA GLN A 360 -14.85 17.80 -5.28
C GLN A 360 -13.51 17.90 -4.54
N VAL A 361 -13.26 18.99 -3.81
CA VAL A 361 -12.14 19.07 -2.87
C VAL A 361 -12.66 19.52 -1.51
N GLU A 362 -12.30 18.79 -0.47
CA GLU A 362 -12.52 19.17 0.93
C GLU A 362 -11.18 19.26 1.66
N THR A 363 -11.02 20.25 2.53
CA THR A 363 -9.85 20.34 3.41
C THR A 363 -10.25 20.44 4.87
N TYR A 364 -9.55 19.71 5.74
CA TYR A 364 -9.67 19.75 7.18
C TYR A 364 -8.34 20.15 7.81
N LEU A 365 -8.31 21.26 8.53
CA LEU A 365 -7.18 21.70 9.34
C LEU A 365 -7.56 21.61 10.82
N ILE A 366 -6.78 20.89 11.62
CA ILE A 366 -6.99 20.79 13.07
C ILE A 366 -5.86 21.49 13.79
N ASP A 367 -6.14 22.67 14.36
CA ASP A 367 -5.12 23.65 14.76
C ASP A 367 -4.08 23.11 15.75
N ALA A 368 -4.54 22.39 16.78
CA ALA A 368 -3.71 21.87 17.86
C ALA A 368 -3.10 20.48 17.57
N MET A 369 -3.48 19.86 16.45
CA MET A 369 -3.05 18.50 16.11
C MET A 369 -1.62 18.50 15.56
N GLY A 370 -0.80 17.59 16.06
CA GLY A 370 0.54 17.31 15.56
C GLY A 370 0.53 16.39 14.34
N HIS A 371 1.53 15.52 14.26
CA HIS A 371 1.57 14.42 13.28
C HIS A 371 1.02 13.13 13.93
N GLU A 372 -0.29 13.09 14.14
CA GLU A 372 -1.00 11.97 14.77
C GLU A 372 -2.38 11.72 14.13
N ALA A 373 -3.02 10.57 14.37
CA ALA A 373 -4.33 10.26 13.78
C ALA A 373 -5.46 11.13 14.38
N PRO A 374 -6.41 11.64 13.57
CA PRO A 374 -7.59 12.35 14.05
C PRO A 374 -8.62 11.33 14.56
N VAL A 375 -8.78 11.28 15.87
CA VAL A 375 -9.66 10.36 16.59
C VAL A 375 -10.71 11.15 17.38
N ASP A 376 -11.74 10.45 17.83
CA ASP A 376 -12.79 11.01 18.69
C ASP A 376 -13.36 9.85 19.50
N PRO A 377 -12.70 9.47 20.61
CA PRO A 377 -13.03 8.27 21.35
C PRO A 377 -14.46 8.30 21.91
N GLY A 378 -15.15 7.18 21.81
CA GLY A 378 -16.52 7.05 22.26
C GLY A 378 -17.25 5.91 21.56
N THR A 379 -18.54 5.76 21.86
CA THR A 379 -19.36 4.64 21.36
C THR A 379 -20.28 5.02 20.20
N GLY A 380 -20.40 6.31 19.87
CA GLY A 380 -21.20 6.79 18.74
C GLY A 380 -20.71 6.28 17.39
N ILE A 381 -21.57 6.35 16.37
CA ILE A 381 -21.18 5.97 14.99
C ILE A 381 -20.11 6.90 14.43
N ASP A 382 -20.11 8.15 14.86
CA ASP A 382 -19.15 9.20 14.52
C ASP A 382 -17.87 9.17 15.38
N LYS A 383 -17.73 8.18 16.27
CA LYS A 383 -16.60 8.05 17.20
C LYS A 383 -15.60 6.99 16.74
N CYS A 384 -14.30 7.24 16.87
CA CYS A 384 -13.27 6.24 16.60
C CYS A 384 -11.98 6.47 17.39
N GLY A 385 -11.10 5.47 17.35
CA GLY A 385 -9.89 5.44 18.15
C GLY A 385 -10.17 5.16 19.63
N ALA A 386 -9.11 5.20 20.43
CA ALA A 386 -9.16 5.07 21.88
C ALA A 386 -8.50 6.29 22.55
N PRO A 387 -8.82 6.58 23.81
CA PRO A 387 -8.17 7.67 24.54
C PRO A 387 -6.64 7.55 24.50
N GLY A 388 -5.96 8.61 24.08
CA GLY A 388 -4.49 8.64 23.98
C GLY A 388 -3.90 8.04 22.70
N GLN A 389 -4.71 7.57 21.74
CA GLN A 389 -4.25 6.99 20.47
C GLN A 389 -4.25 7.99 19.28
N GLY A 390 -4.24 9.29 19.57
CA GLY A 390 -4.23 10.34 18.57
C GLY A 390 -4.81 11.66 19.09
N HIS A 391 -5.14 12.55 18.18
CA HIS A 391 -5.72 13.85 18.51
C HIS A 391 -7.23 13.75 18.67
N ASP A 392 -7.68 13.78 19.93
CA ASP A 392 -9.08 13.73 20.33
C ASP A 392 -9.82 15.02 19.92
N SER A 393 -10.48 14.97 18.77
CA SER A 393 -11.19 16.12 18.20
C SER A 393 -12.31 15.74 17.26
N LEU A 394 -12.04 14.84 16.31
CA LEU A 394 -12.93 14.48 15.23
C LEU A 394 -12.47 13.15 14.62
N CYS A 395 -13.40 12.22 14.42
CA CYS A 395 -13.07 10.93 13.82
C CYS A 395 -12.82 11.04 12.31
N GLY A 396 -11.56 11.12 11.89
CA GLY A 396 -11.19 11.22 10.47
C GLY A 396 -11.75 10.08 9.61
N PRO A 397 -11.57 8.80 9.98
CA PRO A 397 -12.09 7.66 9.22
C PRO A 397 -13.61 7.68 9.02
N TYR A 398 -14.38 8.16 10.00
CA TYR A 398 -15.82 8.36 9.83
C TYR A 398 -16.12 9.36 8.71
N HIS A 399 -15.50 10.54 8.77
CA HIS A 399 -15.72 11.59 7.79
C HIS A 399 -15.22 11.21 6.39
N ALA A 400 -14.13 10.46 6.29
CA ALA A 400 -13.65 9.91 5.03
C ALA A 400 -14.61 8.85 4.46
N ALA A 401 -15.11 7.93 5.28
CA ALA A 401 -16.11 6.94 4.85
C ALA A 401 -17.42 7.61 4.38
N ARG A 402 -17.85 8.68 5.05
CA ARG A 402 -18.99 9.50 4.60
C ARG A 402 -18.70 10.22 3.28
N PHE A 403 -17.50 10.77 3.12
CA PHE A 403 -17.07 11.41 1.87
C PHE A 403 -17.03 10.43 0.69
N PHE A 404 -16.70 9.16 0.94
CA PHE A 404 -16.76 8.09 -0.06
C PHE A 404 -18.17 7.60 -0.38
N GLY A 405 -19.20 8.04 0.38
CA GLY A 405 -20.57 7.56 0.24
C GLY A 405 -20.80 6.15 0.78
N LEU A 406 -19.98 5.69 1.74
CA LEU A 406 -20.09 4.34 2.30
C LEU A 406 -21.08 4.25 3.47
N GLY A 407 -21.33 5.35 4.18
CA GLY A 407 -22.07 5.34 5.45
C GLY A 407 -23.60 5.43 5.37
N GLY A 408 -24.21 5.31 4.18
CA GLY A 408 -25.65 5.50 3.95
C GLY A 408 -26.01 6.80 3.28
#